data_AF-U4QWT2-F1
#
_entry.id   AF-U4QWT2-F1
#
_cell.length_a   1.000
_cell.length_b   1.000
_cell.length_c   1.000
_cell.angle_alpha   90.00
_cell.angle_beta   90.00
_cell.angle_gamma   90.00
#
_symmetry.space_group_name_H-M   'P 1'
#
loop_
_entity.id
_entity.type
_entity.pdbx_description
1 polymer ?
#
loop_
_entity_poly.entity_id
_entity_poly.type
_entity_poly.pdbx_seq_one_letter_code
_entity_poly.pdbx_strand_id
1 'polypeptide(L)'
;MGYDKDENGNLIINEKQAKIVRRIYAEYLNGKGTNRIAYELETEGIPNWNGKAKWYESSIKKMLSNEKYKGEALLQKTYTVDFLSKKRVENNGAVPQYYVEESHPAIIDKETWEAVQLERERRRAYAEKYNIQKMDYITNTNPFAGRIICGCCGGVYGRKVWNSNDERLKRIVWQCNNKYVTKGEKGCNNRHINGEALYMAFVSAFNTVLENREYFMSKWKEQINSEDILKRVTAKRFVHIFKDAEPLQQFDKEIYFKLVEKVVIFEDSRLIFSLLDGAEIECGIE
;
A
#
# COMPACT_ATOMS: atom_id res chain seq x y z
N MET A 1 17.79 -11.53 -7.73
CA MET A 1 18.12 -10.24 -7.10
C MET A 1 18.21 -10.44 -5.60
N GLY A 2 19.27 -9.93 -4.99
CA GLY A 2 19.53 -9.98 -3.54
C GLY A 2 20.58 -11.01 -3.14
N TYR A 3 20.83 -12.02 -3.97
CA TYR A 3 21.73 -13.13 -3.69
C TYR A 3 22.63 -13.43 -4.88
N ASP A 4 23.88 -13.77 -4.58
CA ASP A 4 24.83 -14.40 -5.50
C ASP A 4 25.07 -15.86 -5.06
N LYS A 5 25.79 -16.64 -5.87
CA LYS A 5 26.22 -17.99 -5.53
C LYS A 5 27.71 -18.00 -5.22
N ASP A 6 28.09 -18.67 -4.14
CA ASP A 6 29.50 -18.99 -3.88
C ASP A 6 29.99 -20.11 -4.82
N GLU A 7 31.28 -20.47 -4.70
CA GLU A 7 31.91 -21.53 -5.48
C GLU A 7 31.27 -22.90 -5.28
N ASN A 8 30.61 -23.12 -4.14
CA ASN A 8 29.90 -24.34 -3.78
C ASN A 8 28.42 -24.33 -4.21
N GLY A 9 27.95 -23.23 -4.80
CA GLY A 9 26.56 -23.04 -5.22
C GLY A 9 25.60 -22.59 -4.11
N ASN A 10 26.08 -22.28 -2.90
CA ASN A 10 25.29 -21.75 -1.81
C ASN A 10 24.91 -20.29 -2.08
N LEU A 11 23.74 -19.88 -1.60
CA LEU A 11 23.28 -18.49 -1.74
C LEU A 11 23.95 -17.60 -0.68
N ILE A 12 24.69 -16.59 -1.14
CA ILE A 12 25.27 -15.55 -0.31
C ILE A 12 24.58 -14.20 -0.58
N ILE A 13 24.41 -13.37 0.44
CA ILE A 13 23.73 -12.09 0.29
C ILE A 13 24.60 -11.13 -0.53
N ASN A 14 24.03 -10.62 -1.62
CA ASN A 14 24.60 -9.49 -2.34
C ASN A 14 24.10 -8.20 -1.70
N GLU A 15 24.90 -7.59 -0.83
CA GLU A 15 24.46 -6.43 -0.03
C GLU A 15 23.99 -5.22 -0.87
N LYS A 16 24.56 -5.00 -2.06
CA LYS A 16 24.10 -3.92 -2.95
C LYS A 16 22.66 -4.17 -3.42
N GLN A 17 22.36 -5.39 -3.84
CA GLN A 17 21.01 -5.76 -4.28
C GLN A 17 20.05 -5.93 -3.08
N ALA A 18 20.55 -6.44 -1.95
CA ALA A 18 19.77 -6.66 -0.74
C ALA A 18 19.23 -5.34 -0.16
N LYS A 19 19.99 -4.23 -0.25
CA LYS A 19 19.49 -2.90 0.11
C LYS A 19 18.23 -2.50 -0.67
N ILE A 20 18.18 -2.82 -1.97
CA ILE A 20 17.01 -2.55 -2.82
C ILE A 20 15.83 -3.42 -2.38
N VAL A 21 16.07 -4.70 -2.07
CA VAL A 21 15.04 -5.60 -1.54
C VAL A 21 14.48 -5.07 -0.22
N ARG A 22 15.33 -4.72 0.76
CA ARG A 22 14.93 -4.14 2.05
C ARG A 22 14.13 -2.86 1.86
N ARG A 23 14.54 -1.98 0.93
CA ARG A 23 13.79 -0.78 0.56
C ARG A 23 12.40 -1.11 0.03
N ILE A 24 12.26 -2.05 -0.91
CA ILE A 24 10.97 -2.42 -1.49
C ILE A 24 9.99 -2.91 -0.41
N TYR A 25 10.46 -3.74 0.51
CA TYR A 25 9.64 -4.23 1.63
C TYR A 25 9.23 -3.07 2.56
N ALA A 26 10.17 -2.21 2.93
CA ALA A 26 9.91 -1.05 3.78
C ALA A 26 8.95 -0.04 3.13
N GLU A 27 9.12 0.27 1.84
CA GLU A 27 8.24 1.19 1.10
C GLU A 27 6.82 0.63 0.94
N TYR A 28 6.70 -0.68 0.70
CA TYR A 28 5.39 -1.33 0.62
C TYR A 28 4.64 -1.27 1.96
N LEU A 29 5.34 -1.60 3.05
CA LEU A 29 4.80 -1.48 4.41
C LEU A 29 4.56 -0.01 4.79
N ASN A 30 5.26 0.96 4.21
CA ASN A 30 4.98 2.39 4.38
C ASN A 30 3.81 2.89 3.51
N GLY A 31 2.98 2.00 2.97
CA GLY A 31 1.74 2.37 2.30
C GLY A 31 1.85 2.57 0.78
N LYS A 32 3.07 2.55 0.21
CA LYS A 32 3.22 2.65 -1.25
C LYS A 32 2.70 1.38 -1.94
N GLY A 33 2.08 1.54 -3.10
CA GLY A 33 1.66 0.45 -3.97
C GLY A 33 2.81 -0.11 -4.78
N THR A 34 2.68 -1.36 -5.23
CA THR A 34 3.72 -2.06 -6.01
C THR A 34 4.04 -1.35 -7.33
N ASN A 35 3.05 -0.67 -7.92
CA ASN A 35 3.25 0.07 -9.15
C ASN A 35 4.04 1.37 -8.92
N ARG A 36 3.70 2.08 -7.85
CA ARG A 36 4.41 3.29 -7.44
C ARG A 36 5.89 2.99 -7.11
N ILE A 37 6.15 1.92 -6.36
CA ILE A 37 7.52 1.47 -6.06
C ILE A 37 8.29 1.17 -7.35
N ALA A 38 7.69 0.45 -8.30
CA ALA A 38 8.33 0.16 -9.59
C ALA A 38 8.68 1.44 -10.35
N TYR A 39 7.74 2.40 -10.42
CA TYR A 39 7.95 3.68 -11.09
C TYR A 39 9.07 4.51 -10.46
N GLU A 40 9.12 4.57 -9.12
CA GLU A 40 10.16 5.32 -8.40
C GLU A 40 11.55 4.71 -8.62
N LEU A 41 11.69 3.38 -8.52
CA LEU A 41 12.96 2.69 -8.79
C LEU A 41 13.45 2.90 -10.23
N GLU A 42 12.53 2.91 -11.21
CA GLU A 42 12.85 3.19 -12.61
C GLU A 42 13.26 4.65 -12.83
N THR A 43 12.54 5.60 -12.22
CA THR A 43 12.86 7.03 -12.30
C THR A 43 14.21 7.37 -11.69
N GLU A 44 14.58 6.67 -10.61
CA GLU A 44 15.88 6.81 -9.95
C GLU A 44 17.02 6.08 -10.68
N GLY A 45 16.73 5.37 -11.78
CA GLY A 45 17.75 4.66 -12.55
C GLY A 45 18.31 3.42 -11.84
N ILE A 46 17.59 2.86 -10.86
CA ILE A 46 18.07 1.72 -10.08
C ILE A 46 18.04 0.46 -10.95
N PRO A 47 19.17 -0.24 -11.14
CA PRO A 47 19.20 -1.42 -11.99
C PRO A 47 18.46 -2.59 -11.35
N ASN A 48 17.67 -3.29 -12.16
CA ASN A 48 17.05 -4.55 -11.81
C ASN A 48 18.07 -5.70 -11.94
N TRP A 49 17.67 -6.94 -11.66
CA TRP A 49 18.52 -8.13 -11.73
C TRP A 49 19.23 -8.35 -13.07
N ASN A 50 18.69 -7.82 -14.16
CA ASN A 50 19.25 -7.90 -15.52
C ASN A 50 20.17 -6.71 -15.86
N GLY A 51 20.52 -5.88 -14.89
CA GLY A 51 21.36 -4.69 -15.05
C GLY A 51 20.65 -3.49 -15.69
N LYS A 52 19.38 -3.61 -16.10
CA LYS A 52 18.60 -2.51 -16.70
C LYS A 52 17.74 -1.84 -15.65
N ALA A 53 17.61 -0.52 -15.71
CA ALA A 53 16.73 0.26 -14.85
C ALA A 53 15.26 0.20 -15.32
N LYS A 54 14.72 -1.00 -15.50
CA LYS A 54 13.32 -1.22 -15.88
C LYS A 54 12.60 -2.07 -14.86
N TRP A 55 11.52 -1.52 -14.30
CA TRP A 55 10.77 -2.15 -13.22
C TRP A 55 9.30 -2.30 -13.60
N TYR A 56 8.75 -3.47 -13.28
CA TYR A 56 7.35 -3.77 -13.53
C TYR A 56 6.65 -4.06 -12.21
N GLU A 57 5.38 -3.67 -12.10
CA GLU A 57 4.53 -3.97 -10.95
C GLU A 57 4.51 -5.47 -10.61
N SER A 58 4.47 -6.33 -11.64
CA SER A 58 4.51 -7.79 -11.48
C SER A 58 5.83 -8.29 -10.89
N SER A 59 6.95 -7.64 -11.18
CA SER A 59 8.26 -7.95 -10.58
C SER A 59 8.26 -7.64 -9.09
N ILE A 60 7.75 -6.47 -8.69
CA ILE A 60 7.63 -6.10 -7.27
C ILE A 60 6.70 -7.05 -6.53
N LYS A 61 5.53 -7.38 -7.11
CA LYS A 61 4.59 -8.36 -6.52
C LYS A 61 5.25 -9.72 -6.28
N LYS A 62 6.01 -10.22 -7.26
CA LYS A 62 6.76 -11.49 -7.13
C LYS A 62 7.81 -11.41 -6.03
N MET A 63 8.54 -10.30 -5.94
CA MET A 63 9.56 -10.11 -4.89
C MET A 63 8.95 -10.10 -3.49
N LEU A 64 7.81 -9.42 -3.31
CA LEU A 64 7.11 -9.35 -2.03
C LEU A 64 6.50 -10.69 -1.57
N SER A 65 6.33 -11.70 -2.44
CA SER A 65 5.85 -13.05 -2.06
C SER A 65 6.95 -14.10 -1.99
N ASN A 66 8.18 -13.74 -2.37
CA ASN A 66 9.23 -14.73 -2.51
C ASN A 66 9.78 -15.12 -1.14
N GLU A 67 9.53 -16.37 -0.73
CA GLU A 67 9.95 -16.92 0.55
C GLU A 67 11.49 -16.93 0.72
N LYS A 68 12.22 -16.90 -0.41
CA LYS A 68 13.69 -16.80 -0.40
C LYS A 68 14.19 -15.59 0.37
N TYR A 69 13.45 -14.48 0.41
CA TYR A 69 13.93 -13.30 1.12
C TYR A 69 13.94 -13.45 2.64
N LYS A 70 13.14 -14.39 3.18
CA LYS A 70 13.16 -14.79 4.60
C LYS A 70 14.03 -16.02 4.87
N GLY A 71 14.89 -16.41 3.92
CA GLY A 71 15.84 -17.52 4.10
C GLY A 71 15.25 -18.91 3.87
N GLU A 72 14.02 -19.00 3.35
CA GLU A 72 13.34 -20.28 3.14
C GLU A 72 13.32 -20.65 1.64
N ALA A 73 13.22 -21.94 1.34
CA ALA A 73 13.22 -22.43 -0.03
C ALA A 73 12.13 -23.47 -0.26
N LEU A 74 11.19 -23.18 -1.17
CA LEU A 74 10.28 -24.18 -1.71
C LEU A 74 10.88 -24.78 -2.98
N LEU A 75 11.29 -26.05 -2.89
CA LEU A 75 11.86 -26.83 -3.98
C LEU A 75 10.76 -27.44 -4.85
N GLN A 76 11.06 -27.69 -6.12
CA GLN A 76 10.16 -28.38 -7.06
C GLN A 76 8.82 -27.66 -7.29
N LYS A 77 8.83 -26.32 -7.35
CA LYS A 77 7.66 -25.49 -7.74
C LYS A 77 7.12 -25.80 -9.14
N THR A 78 7.97 -26.32 -10.02
CA THR A 78 7.60 -26.76 -11.36
C THR A 78 8.29 -28.07 -11.69
N TYR A 79 7.65 -28.89 -12.52
CA TYR A 79 8.21 -30.15 -13.00
C TYR A 79 8.02 -30.29 -14.51
N THR A 80 8.84 -31.13 -15.13
CA THR A 80 8.78 -31.41 -16.57
C THR A 80 7.74 -32.49 -16.83
N VAL A 81 6.71 -32.17 -17.59
CA VAL A 81 5.63 -33.13 -17.94
C VAL A 81 6.02 -33.96 -19.15
N ASP A 82 6.68 -33.32 -20.11
CA ASP A 82 7.12 -33.94 -21.34
C ASP A 82 8.62 -33.68 -21.51
N PHE A 83 9.39 -34.78 -21.49
CA PHE A 83 10.84 -34.75 -21.61
C PHE A 83 11.30 -34.39 -23.04
N LEU A 84 10.52 -34.75 -24.07
CA LEU A 84 10.84 -34.43 -25.46
C LEU A 84 10.64 -32.94 -25.71
N SER A 85 9.50 -32.39 -25.30
CA SER A 85 9.19 -30.98 -25.51
C SER A 85 9.80 -30.06 -24.44
N LYS A 86 10.44 -30.61 -23.40
CA LYS A 86 10.92 -29.90 -22.18
C LYS A 86 9.87 -28.99 -21.55
N LYS A 87 8.58 -29.33 -21.70
CA LYS A 87 7.47 -28.52 -21.20
C LYS A 87 7.41 -28.64 -19.67
N ARG A 88 7.56 -27.51 -18.99
CA ARG A 88 7.43 -27.41 -17.54
C ARG A 88 6.08 -26.83 -17.16
N VAL A 89 5.45 -27.40 -16.15
CA VAL A 89 4.20 -26.88 -15.58
C VAL A 89 4.38 -26.63 -14.09
N GLU A 90 3.52 -25.79 -13.53
CA GLU A 90 3.46 -25.58 -12.08
C GLU A 90 3.05 -26.88 -11.37
N ASN A 91 3.73 -27.14 -10.26
CA ASN A 91 3.49 -28.32 -9.47
C ASN A 91 2.40 -28.03 -8.43
N ASN A 92 1.17 -28.43 -8.73
CA ASN A 92 0.00 -28.33 -7.84
C ASN A 92 -0.23 -29.63 -7.06
N GLY A 93 0.84 -30.28 -6.59
CA GLY A 93 0.78 -31.56 -5.88
C GLY A 93 0.91 -32.80 -6.77
N ALA A 94 1.27 -32.64 -8.04
CA ALA A 94 1.49 -33.75 -8.97
C ALA A 94 2.78 -34.54 -8.62
N VAL A 95 3.76 -33.87 -8.03
CA VAL A 95 5.01 -34.47 -7.54
C VAL A 95 5.37 -33.87 -6.17
N PRO A 96 6.16 -34.58 -5.33
CA PRO A 96 6.55 -34.07 -4.01
C PRO A 96 7.16 -32.67 -4.09
N GLN A 97 6.85 -31.83 -3.09
CA GLN A 97 7.46 -30.54 -2.88
C GLN A 97 8.11 -30.54 -1.51
N TYR A 98 9.30 -29.94 -1.41
CA TYR A 98 10.05 -29.87 -0.18
C TYR A 98 10.18 -28.41 0.24
N TYR A 99 9.74 -28.10 1.45
CA TYR A 99 9.91 -26.81 2.07
C TYR A 99 11.08 -26.88 3.03
N VAL A 100 12.11 -26.09 2.78
CA VAL A 100 13.32 -26.05 3.60
C VAL A 100 13.37 -24.71 4.30
N GLU A 101 13.27 -24.76 5.63
CA GLU A 101 13.51 -23.62 6.50
C GLU A 101 15.01 -23.38 6.66
N GLU A 102 15.40 -22.12 6.89
CA GLU A 102 16.80 -21.72 7.10
C GLU A 102 17.77 -22.22 6.01
N SER A 103 17.28 -22.31 4.77
CA SER A 103 18.05 -22.81 3.63
C SER A 103 19.25 -21.92 3.28
N HIS A 104 19.18 -20.62 3.55
CA HIS A 104 20.23 -19.64 3.27
C HIS A 104 20.01 -18.36 4.08
N PRO A 105 21.01 -17.46 4.18
CA PRO A 105 20.87 -16.23 4.95
C PRO A 105 19.69 -15.35 4.51
N ALA A 106 18.85 -14.93 5.45
CA ALA A 106 17.69 -14.09 5.15
C ALA A 106 18.10 -12.62 4.87
N ILE A 107 17.46 -11.98 3.88
CA ILE A 107 17.60 -10.53 3.62
C ILE A 107 16.59 -9.74 4.45
N ILE A 108 15.41 -10.31 4.65
CA ILE A 108 14.26 -9.78 5.38
C ILE A 108 13.96 -10.72 6.54
N ASP A 109 13.75 -10.19 7.73
CA ASP A 109 13.35 -11.00 8.87
C ASP A 109 11.93 -11.58 8.68
N LYS A 110 11.64 -12.66 9.40
CA LYS A 110 10.37 -13.38 9.29
C LYS A 110 9.16 -12.49 9.59
N GLU A 111 9.23 -11.64 10.61
CA GLU A 111 8.15 -10.73 11.00
C GLU A 111 7.82 -9.74 9.88
N THR A 112 8.83 -9.10 9.29
CA THR A 112 8.64 -8.16 8.17
C THR A 112 8.06 -8.86 6.93
N TRP A 113 8.50 -10.08 6.62
CA TRP A 113 7.99 -10.83 5.48
C TRP A 113 6.51 -11.22 5.67
N GLU A 114 6.16 -11.67 6.87
CA GLU A 114 4.78 -12.02 7.25
C GLU A 114 3.88 -10.78 7.25
N ALA A 115 4.35 -9.66 7.79
CA ALA A 115 3.62 -8.39 7.76
C ALA A 115 3.28 -7.96 6.33
N VAL A 116 4.19 -8.17 5.37
CA VAL A 116 3.92 -7.92 3.95
C VAL A 116 2.83 -8.83 3.39
N GLN A 117 2.79 -10.11 3.77
CA GLN A 117 1.73 -11.01 3.30
C GLN A 117 0.36 -10.59 3.87
N LEU A 118 0.30 -10.27 5.16
CA LEU A 118 -0.92 -9.78 5.82
C LEU A 118 -1.39 -8.45 5.21
N GLU A 119 -0.46 -7.52 4.93
CA GLU A 119 -0.78 -6.25 4.26
C GLU A 119 -1.34 -6.49 2.84
N ARG A 120 -0.79 -7.46 2.10
CA ARG A 120 -1.31 -7.83 0.77
C ARG A 120 -2.72 -8.38 0.84
N GLU A 121 -3.00 -9.22 1.83
CA GLU A 121 -4.34 -9.77 2.07
C GLU A 121 -5.31 -8.68 2.49
N ARG A 122 -4.93 -7.78 3.41
CA ARG A 122 -5.75 -6.61 3.78
C ARG A 122 -6.12 -5.77 2.57
N ARG A 123 -5.14 -5.43 1.71
CA ARG A 123 -5.37 -4.64 0.50
C ARG A 123 -6.25 -5.38 -0.51
N ARG A 124 -6.14 -6.71 -0.62
CA ARG A 124 -7.00 -7.53 -1.48
C ARG A 124 -8.44 -7.52 -0.96
N ALA A 125 -8.64 -7.80 0.32
CA ALA A 125 -9.97 -7.78 0.94
C ALA A 125 -10.63 -6.39 0.84
N TYR A 126 -9.85 -5.32 1.01
CA TYR A 126 -10.32 -3.95 0.78
C TYR A 126 -10.77 -3.74 -0.67
N ALA A 127 -9.96 -4.17 -1.64
CA ALA A 127 -10.25 -4.04 -3.06
C ALA A 127 -11.52 -4.79 -3.46
N GLU A 128 -11.71 -6.00 -2.96
CA GLU A 128 -12.92 -6.81 -3.15
C GLU A 128 -14.14 -6.15 -2.51
N LYS A 129 -14.03 -5.71 -1.25
CA LYS A 129 -15.12 -5.06 -0.51
C LYS A 129 -15.69 -3.83 -1.21
N TYR A 130 -14.81 -3.01 -1.80
CA TYR A 130 -15.21 -1.76 -2.46
C TYR A 130 -15.25 -1.87 -3.99
N ASN A 131 -15.11 -3.08 -4.54
CA ASN A 131 -15.09 -3.37 -5.97
C ASN A 131 -14.14 -2.44 -6.76
N ILE A 132 -12.91 -2.31 -6.28
CA ILE A 132 -11.83 -1.56 -6.95
C ILE A 132 -10.70 -2.48 -7.38
N GLN A 133 -10.00 -2.12 -8.45
CA GLN A 133 -8.86 -2.91 -8.91
C GLN A 133 -7.61 -2.73 -8.01
N LYS A 134 -7.43 -1.53 -7.47
CA LYS A 134 -6.27 -1.17 -6.64
C LYS A 134 -6.57 0.03 -5.75
N MET A 135 -5.88 0.04 -4.62
CA MET A 135 -5.98 1.08 -3.57
C MET A 135 -4.97 2.22 -3.76
N ASP A 136 -3.91 2.00 -4.55
CA ASP A 136 -2.89 3.01 -4.82
C ASP A 136 -2.61 3.11 -6.33
N TYR A 137 -2.48 4.35 -6.81
CA TYR A 137 -2.26 4.69 -8.20
C TYR A 137 -1.03 5.60 -8.30
N ILE A 138 -0.16 5.35 -9.29
CA ILE A 138 1.12 6.06 -9.47
C ILE A 138 0.96 7.59 -9.51
N THR A 139 -0.14 8.08 -10.06
CA THR A 139 -0.30 9.48 -10.44
C THR A 139 -0.32 10.39 -9.20
N ASN A 140 0.69 11.27 -9.09
CA ASN A 140 0.77 12.31 -8.05
C ASN A 140 -0.49 13.20 -7.96
N THR A 141 -1.29 13.25 -9.03
CA THR A 141 -2.51 14.06 -9.12
C THR A 141 -3.73 13.45 -8.41
N ASN A 142 -3.63 12.20 -7.93
CA ASN A 142 -4.76 11.42 -7.43
C ASN A 142 -4.49 10.72 -6.07
N PRO A 143 -3.99 11.41 -5.03
CA PRO A 143 -3.58 10.77 -3.78
C PRO A 143 -4.73 10.03 -3.05
N PHE A 144 -5.97 10.44 -3.27
CA PHE A 144 -7.14 9.87 -2.60
C PHE A 144 -7.86 8.76 -3.41
N ALA A 145 -7.37 8.43 -4.60
CA ALA A 145 -8.06 7.50 -5.49
C ALA A 145 -8.16 6.10 -4.87
N GLY A 146 -9.36 5.54 -4.86
CA GLY A 146 -9.62 4.22 -4.25
C GLY A 146 -9.65 4.23 -2.72
N ARG A 147 -9.54 5.38 -2.06
CA ARG A 147 -9.58 5.51 -0.58
C ARG A 147 -10.77 6.29 -0.05
N ILE A 148 -11.41 7.10 -0.89
CA ILE A 148 -12.61 7.86 -0.50
C ILE A 148 -13.86 7.04 -0.76
N ILE A 149 -14.63 6.79 0.30
CA ILE A 149 -15.84 5.98 0.33
C ILE A 149 -17.04 6.87 0.63
N CYS A 150 -18.15 6.59 -0.05
CA CYS A 150 -19.43 7.26 0.17
C CYS A 150 -20.11 6.70 1.41
N GLY A 151 -20.35 7.54 2.41
CA GLY A 151 -21.11 7.18 3.62
C GLY A 151 -22.58 6.85 3.34
N CYS A 152 -23.15 7.31 2.22
CA CYS A 152 -24.55 7.06 1.87
C CYS A 152 -24.79 5.72 1.16
N CYS A 153 -23.93 5.35 0.20
CA CYS A 153 -24.15 4.15 -0.64
C CYS A 153 -23.00 3.13 -0.60
N GLY A 154 -21.93 3.39 0.16
CA GLY A 154 -20.74 2.53 0.23
C GLY A 154 -19.85 2.53 -1.02
N GLY A 155 -20.29 3.16 -2.12
CA GLY A 155 -19.51 3.27 -3.35
C GLY A 155 -18.30 4.19 -3.23
N VAL A 156 -17.33 4.04 -4.13
CA VAL A 156 -16.10 4.84 -4.13
C VAL A 156 -16.31 6.20 -4.79
N TYR A 157 -15.64 7.23 -4.28
CA TYR A 157 -15.56 8.53 -4.92
C TYR A 157 -14.51 8.53 -6.04
N GLY A 158 -14.86 9.13 -7.17
CA GLY A 158 -13.96 9.38 -8.27
C GLY A 158 -13.56 10.85 -8.35
N ARG A 159 -12.31 11.11 -8.73
CA ARG A 159 -11.85 12.44 -9.11
C ARG A 159 -12.48 12.84 -10.44
N LYS A 160 -13.03 14.05 -10.50
CA LYS A 160 -13.58 14.69 -11.71
C LYS A 160 -12.90 16.05 -11.89
N VAL A 161 -12.70 16.44 -13.13
CA VAL A 161 -12.25 17.79 -13.50
C VAL A 161 -13.46 18.53 -14.03
N TRP A 162 -13.84 19.62 -13.39
CA TRP A 162 -14.93 20.49 -13.86
C TRP A 162 -14.34 21.74 -14.50
N ASN A 163 -15.06 22.30 -15.49
CA ASN A 163 -14.63 23.45 -16.28
C ASN A 163 -13.25 23.22 -16.94
N SER A 164 -13.01 22.03 -17.50
CA SER A 164 -11.70 21.64 -18.05
C SER A 164 -11.19 22.54 -19.18
N ASN A 165 -12.07 23.30 -19.83
CA ASN A 165 -11.75 24.13 -20.99
C ASN A 165 -11.33 25.56 -20.60
N ASP A 166 -11.55 25.97 -19.35
CA ASP A 166 -11.14 27.29 -18.85
C ASP A 166 -10.21 27.10 -17.66
N GLU A 167 -8.92 27.37 -17.87
CA GLU A 167 -7.89 27.18 -16.84
C GLU A 167 -8.14 28.05 -15.59
N ARG A 168 -8.88 29.17 -15.70
CA ARG A 168 -9.22 30.03 -14.55
C ARG A 168 -10.33 29.45 -13.69
N LEU A 169 -11.22 28.65 -14.27
CA LEU A 169 -12.39 28.07 -13.59
C LEU A 169 -12.24 26.57 -13.32
N LYS A 170 -11.17 25.97 -13.83
CA LYS A 170 -10.84 24.57 -13.70
C LYS A 170 -10.69 24.20 -12.24
N ARG A 171 -11.47 23.20 -11.82
CA ARG A 171 -11.46 22.72 -10.43
C ARG A 171 -11.48 21.20 -10.37
N ILE A 172 -10.77 20.68 -9.38
CA ILE A 172 -10.74 19.26 -9.07
C ILE A 172 -11.78 18.99 -7.99
N VAL A 173 -12.75 18.15 -8.30
CA VAL A 173 -13.77 17.73 -7.34
C VAL A 173 -13.79 16.22 -7.22
N TRP A 174 -14.12 15.74 -6.04
CA TRP A 174 -14.38 14.34 -5.79
C TRP A 174 -15.87 14.12 -5.64
N GLN A 175 -16.40 13.15 -6.36
CA GLN A 175 -17.82 12.84 -6.38
C GLN A 175 -18.02 11.33 -6.33
N CYS A 176 -19.04 10.88 -5.61
CA CYS A 176 -19.44 9.47 -5.60
C CYS A 176 -19.65 8.97 -7.03
N ASN A 177 -19.03 7.85 -7.41
CA ASN A 177 -19.19 7.30 -8.76
C ASN A 177 -20.63 6.82 -9.02
N ASN A 178 -21.39 6.50 -7.97
CA ASN A 178 -22.80 6.12 -8.04
C ASN A 178 -23.74 7.33 -7.95
N LYS A 179 -23.22 8.57 -8.06
CA LYS A 179 -24.05 9.79 -8.04
C LYS A 179 -25.16 9.71 -9.09
N TYR A 180 -24.81 9.21 -10.27
CA TYR A 180 -25.72 9.04 -11.39
C TYR A 180 -25.65 7.59 -11.87
N VAL A 181 -26.78 6.88 -11.88
CA VAL A 181 -26.84 5.51 -12.42
C VAL A 181 -26.74 5.58 -13.94
N THR A 182 -27.51 6.48 -14.54
CA THR A 182 -27.41 6.91 -15.93
C THR A 182 -27.34 8.43 -15.97
N LYS A 183 -26.95 9.02 -17.10
CA LYS A 183 -26.82 10.48 -17.23
C LYS A 183 -28.17 11.15 -16.98
N GLY A 184 -28.31 11.83 -15.84
CA GLY A 184 -29.52 12.53 -15.43
C GLY A 184 -30.33 11.83 -14.33
N GLU A 185 -30.14 10.53 -14.14
CA GLU A 185 -30.81 9.75 -13.10
C GLU A 185 -29.93 9.64 -11.86
N LYS A 186 -30.33 10.31 -10.78
CA LYS A 186 -29.59 10.32 -9.52
C LYS A 186 -29.68 8.94 -8.84
N GLY A 187 -28.53 8.32 -8.60
CA GLY A 187 -28.41 7.09 -7.80
C GLY A 187 -28.00 7.35 -6.35
N CYS A 188 -27.30 8.45 -6.08
CA CYS A 188 -26.83 8.78 -4.74
C CYS A 188 -26.95 10.29 -4.46
N ASN A 189 -27.44 10.65 -3.28
CA ASN A 189 -27.64 12.04 -2.89
C ASN A 189 -26.39 12.71 -2.30
N ASN A 190 -25.34 11.92 -2.01
CA ASN A 190 -24.12 12.44 -1.39
C ASN A 190 -23.49 13.60 -2.19
N ARG A 191 -22.91 14.56 -1.47
CA ARG A 191 -22.34 15.79 -2.00
C ARG A 191 -20.97 15.54 -2.63
N HIS A 192 -20.60 16.42 -3.55
CA HIS A 192 -19.23 16.46 -4.04
C HIS A 192 -18.38 17.29 -3.07
N ILE A 193 -17.08 17.08 -3.09
CA ILE A 193 -16.11 17.79 -2.26
C ILE A 193 -14.99 18.36 -3.12
N ASN A 194 -14.50 19.54 -2.79
CA ASN A 194 -13.33 20.12 -3.46
C ASN A 194 -12.05 19.34 -3.05
N GLY A 195 -11.15 19.08 -3.99
CA GLY A 195 -9.86 18.45 -3.70
C GLY A 195 -9.04 19.21 -2.66
N GLU A 196 -9.11 20.54 -2.64
CA GLU A 196 -8.42 21.37 -1.65
C GLU A 196 -9.01 21.20 -0.24
N ALA A 197 -10.34 21.11 -0.12
CA ALA A 197 -10.99 20.84 1.15
C ALA A 197 -10.57 19.48 1.73
N LEU A 198 -10.36 18.46 0.90
CA LEU A 198 -9.81 17.17 1.33
C LEU A 198 -8.37 17.26 1.84
N TYR A 199 -7.53 18.10 1.20
CA TYR A 199 -6.16 18.35 1.66
C TYR A 199 -6.18 18.99 3.04
N MET A 200 -6.98 20.04 3.23
CA MET A 200 -7.11 20.72 4.52
C MET A 200 -7.71 19.81 5.60
N ALA A 201 -8.72 19.01 5.26
CA ALA A 201 -9.31 18.05 6.18
C ALA A 201 -8.29 17.00 6.66
N PHE A 202 -7.40 16.52 5.79
CA PHE A 202 -6.32 15.62 6.22
C PHE A 202 -5.32 16.31 7.14
N VAL A 203 -4.92 17.55 6.82
CA VAL A 203 -4.01 18.34 7.66
C VAL A 203 -4.60 18.53 9.05
N SER A 204 -5.88 18.89 9.13
CA SER A 204 -6.62 19.00 10.38
C SER A 204 -6.64 17.66 11.13
N ALA A 205 -7.00 16.55 10.46
CA ALA A 205 -7.01 15.22 11.08
C ALA A 205 -5.66 14.83 11.66
N PHE A 206 -4.56 15.07 10.93
CA PHE A 206 -3.21 14.80 11.41
C PHE A 206 -2.87 15.65 12.63
N ASN A 207 -3.17 16.95 12.59
CA ASN A 207 -2.90 17.86 13.70
C ASN A 207 -3.73 17.50 14.94
N THR A 208 -4.97 17.03 14.79
CA THR A 208 -5.77 16.51 15.91
C THR A 208 -5.13 15.28 16.56
N VAL A 209 -4.58 14.35 15.77
CA VAL A 209 -3.82 13.21 16.32
C VAL A 209 -2.57 13.70 17.05
N LEU A 210 -1.90 14.73 16.51
CA LEU A 210 -0.70 15.33 17.07
C LEU A 210 -0.96 16.10 18.38
N GLU A 211 -2.09 16.80 18.49
CA GLU A 211 -2.54 17.47 19.72
C GLU A 211 -2.81 16.45 20.83
N ASN A 212 -3.32 15.28 20.46
CA ASN A 212 -3.60 14.17 21.37
C ASN A 212 -2.46 13.13 21.43
N ARG A 213 -1.22 13.54 21.12
CA ARG A 213 -0.06 12.65 20.95
C ARG A 213 0.15 11.71 22.13
N GLU A 214 -0.01 12.17 23.36
CA GLU A 214 0.23 11.34 24.55
C GLU A 214 -0.70 10.12 24.60
N TYR A 215 -1.99 10.33 24.34
CA TYR A 215 -2.99 9.27 24.26
C TYR A 215 -2.65 8.26 23.16
N PHE A 216 -2.38 8.75 21.94
CA PHE A 216 -2.05 7.89 20.80
C PHE A 216 -0.73 7.13 21.00
N MET A 217 0.29 7.77 21.56
CA MET A 217 1.57 7.13 21.87
C MET A 217 1.41 6.02 22.92
N SER A 218 0.55 6.19 23.91
CA SER A 218 0.21 5.13 24.87
C SER A 218 -0.47 3.95 24.16
N LYS A 219 -1.51 4.23 23.36
CA LYS A 219 -2.23 3.23 22.57
C LYS A 219 -1.28 2.43 21.65
N TRP A 220 -0.39 3.10 20.92
CA TRP A 220 0.53 2.42 20.01
C TRP A 220 1.60 1.62 20.76
N LYS A 221 2.09 2.09 21.92
CA LYS A 221 3.01 1.29 22.75
C LYS A 221 2.38 -0.02 23.22
N GLU A 222 1.09 -0.01 23.55
CA GLU A 222 0.34 -1.23 23.86
C GLU A 222 0.22 -2.14 22.63
N GLN A 223 -0.15 -1.57 21.47
CA GLN A 223 -0.29 -2.32 20.21
C GLN A 223 1.01 -2.96 19.71
N ILE A 224 2.18 -2.42 20.07
CA ILE A 224 3.49 -3.03 19.76
C ILE A 224 3.63 -4.44 20.35
N ASN A 225 2.92 -4.75 21.43
CA ASN A 225 2.94 -6.07 22.07
C ASN A 225 1.78 -6.98 21.64
N SER A 226 0.99 -6.57 20.64
CA SER A 226 -0.13 -7.38 20.13
C SER A 226 0.35 -8.67 19.45
N GLU A 227 -0.45 -9.74 19.53
CA GLU A 227 -0.21 -10.96 18.73
C GLU A 227 -0.40 -10.71 17.21
N ASP A 228 -1.17 -9.67 16.86
CA ASP A 228 -1.38 -9.27 15.47
C ASP A 228 -0.15 -8.52 14.93
N ILE A 229 0.59 -9.20 14.04
CA ILE A 229 1.79 -8.69 13.39
C ILE A 229 1.53 -7.34 12.69
N LEU A 230 0.39 -7.19 12.02
CA LEU A 230 0.09 -5.98 11.25
C LEU A 230 -0.17 -4.79 12.19
N LYS A 231 -0.84 -5.03 13.32
CA LYS A 231 -0.99 -4.01 14.38
C LYS A 231 0.35 -3.60 14.95
N ARG A 232 1.24 -4.56 15.27
CA ARG A 232 2.59 -4.25 15.78
C ARG A 232 3.40 -3.40 14.82
N VAL A 233 3.49 -3.81 13.54
CA VAL A 233 4.26 -3.08 12.53
C VAL A 233 3.67 -1.70 12.27
N THR A 234 2.34 -1.59 12.22
CA THR A 234 1.64 -0.30 12.08
C THR A 234 1.91 0.61 13.28
N ALA A 235 1.85 0.10 14.50
CA ALA A 235 2.12 0.85 15.72
C ALA A 235 3.58 1.31 15.80
N LYS A 236 4.56 0.45 15.49
CA LYS A 236 5.98 0.82 15.36
C LYS A 236 6.16 1.98 14.36
N ARG A 237 5.49 1.90 13.20
CA ARG A 237 5.50 2.96 12.18
C ARG A 237 4.90 4.27 12.69
N PHE A 238 3.74 4.21 13.37
CA PHE A 238 3.05 5.40 13.86
C PHE A 238 3.85 6.08 14.98
N VAL A 239 4.40 5.31 15.93
CA VAL A 239 5.33 5.83 16.95
C VAL A 239 6.50 6.56 16.30
N HIS A 240 7.12 5.97 15.26
CA HIS A 240 8.23 6.61 14.56
C HIS A 240 7.82 7.92 13.87
N ILE A 241 6.65 7.95 13.22
CA ILE A 241 6.15 9.15 12.53
C ILE A 241 5.87 10.27 13.54
N PHE A 242 5.21 9.97 14.65
CA PHE A 242 4.69 10.99 15.58
C PHE A 242 5.64 11.36 16.72
N LYS A 243 6.74 10.63 16.92
CA LYS A 243 7.71 10.90 18.00
C LYS A 243 8.16 12.36 18.00
N ASP A 244 8.66 12.82 16.85
CA ASP A 244 9.23 14.15 16.65
C ASP A 244 8.46 14.95 15.58
N ALA A 245 7.18 14.61 15.35
CA ALA A 245 6.36 15.29 14.35
C ALA A 245 6.00 16.72 14.80
N GLU A 246 5.94 17.61 13.81
CA GLU A 246 5.42 18.96 13.92
C GLU A 246 4.05 19.07 13.21
N PRO A 247 3.22 20.06 13.54
CA PRO A 247 1.95 20.28 12.86
C PRO A 247 2.15 20.48 11.36
N LEU A 248 1.37 19.78 10.55
CA LEU A 248 1.39 19.96 9.10
C LEU A 248 0.78 21.30 8.73
N GLN A 249 1.47 22.03 7.85
CA GLN A 249 0.98 23.29 7.26
C GLN A 249 0.31 23.06 5.90
N GLN A 250 0.63 21.95 5.24
CA GLN A 250 0.09 21.58 3.94
C GLN A 250 -0.01 20.05 3.82
N PHE A 251 -0.80 19.59 2.85
CA PHE A 251 -0.98 18.17 2.60
C PHE A 251 0.33 17.48 2.19
N ASP A 252 0.73 16.47 2.96
CA ASP A 252 1.83 15.57 2.63
C ASP A 252 1.29 14.20 2.21
N LYS A 253 1.51 13.86 0.93
CA LYS A 253 1.06 12.59 0.35
C LYS A 253 1.75 11.37 0.97
N GLU A 254 3.02 11.46 1.37
CA GLU A 254 3.77 10.34 1.93
C GLU A 254 3.24 10.02 3.33
N ILE A 255 2.96 11.05 4.12
CA ILE A 255 2.35 10.89 5.44
C ILE A 255 0.93 10.34 5.29
N TYR A 256 0.14 10.87 4.36
CA TYR A 256 -1.20 10.36 4.07
C TYR A 256 -1.22 8.85 3.81
N PHE A 257 -0.36 8.35 2.91
CA PHE A 257 -0.31 6.92 2.59
C PHE A 257 0.19 6.04 3.72
N LYS A 258 1.05 6.58 4.59
CA LYS A 258 1.55 5.86 5.78
C LYS A 258 0.52 5.73 6.88
N LEU A 259 -0.48 6.61 6.93
CA LEU A 259 -1.41 6.71 8.06
C LEU A 259 -2.84 6.29 7.72
N VAL A 260 -3.37 6.76 6.59
CA VAL A 260 -4.80 6.66 6.29
C VAL A 260 -5.10 5.34 5.60
N GLU A 261 -6.14 4.64 6.06
CA GLU A 261 -6.72 3.52 5.33
C GLU A 261 -7.70 4.06 4.29
N LYS A 262 -8.73 4.78 4.75
CA LYS A 262 -9.83 5.30 3.94
C LYS A 262 -10.38 6.59 4.53
N VAL A 263 -11.15 7.30 3.72
CA VAL A 263 -11.92 8.48 4.14
C VAL A 263 -13.38 8.23 3.78
N VAL A 264 -14.29 8.35 4.75
CA VAL A 264 -15.73 8.23 4.50
C VAL A 264 -16.34 9.63 4.49
N ILE A 265 -17.10 9.96 3.45
CA ILE A 265 -17.77 11.25 3.30
C ILE A 265 -19.27 11.06 3.43
N PHE A 266 -19.92 11.80 4.32
CA PHE A 266 -21.36 11.79 4.53
C PHE A 266 -22.06 12.96 3.85
N GLU A 267 -23.39 12.88 3.73
CA GLU A 267 -24.21 13.87 3.03
C GLU A 267 -24.23 15.24 3.70
N ASP A 268 -24.06 15.27 5.02
CA ASP A 268 -23.97 16.45 5.88
C ASP A 268 -22.57 17.07 5.91
N SER A 269 -21.71 16.72 4.95
CA SER A 269 -20.32 17.19 4.83
C SER A 269 -19.39 16.71 5.95
N ARG A 270 -19.79 15.76 6.80
CA ARG A 270 -18.88 15.14 7.77
C ARG A 270 -17.93 14.18 7.08
N LEU A 271 -16.67 14.18 7.49
CA LEU A 271 -15.64 13.26 7.02
C LEU A 271 -15.09 12.46 8.17
N ILE A 272 -14.91 11.16 7.93
CA ILE A 272 -14.23 10.27 8.87
C ILE A 272 -12.98 9.71 8.21
N PHE A 273 -11.82 10.07 8.74
CA PHE A 273 -10.55 9.46 8.38
C PHE A 273 -10.36 8.20 9.24
N SER A 274 -10.44 7.02 8.62
CA SER A 274 -10.05 5.77 9.27
C SER A 274 -8.54 5.58 9.06
N LEU A 275 -7.78 5.57 10.14
CA LEU A 275 -6.35 5.33 10.16
C LEU A 275 -6.05 3.82 10.16
N LEU A 276 -4.84 3.45 9.76
CA LEU A 276 -4.38 2.07 9.67
C LEU A 276 -4.26 1.36 11.03
N ASP A 277 -4.20 2.11 12.14
CA ASP A 277 -4.23 1.57 13.50
C ASP A 277 -5.66 1.34 14.03
N GLY A 278 -6.67 1.60 13.19
CA GLY A 278 -8.09 1.48 13.49
C GLY A 278 -8.69 2.71 14.19
N ALA A 279 -7.95 3.80 14.38
CA ALA A 279 -8.54 5.04 14.87
C ALA A 279 -9.43 5.70 13.80
N GLU A 280 -10.50 6.37 14.23
CA GLU A 280 -11.36 7.18 13.37
C GLU A 280 -11.29 8.63 13.84
N ILE A 281 -10.94 9.52 12.91
CA ILE A 281 -10.86 10.97 13.16
C ILE A 281 -11.95 11.65 12.36
N GLU A 282 -12.89 12.27 13.06
CA GLU A 282 -13.96 13.04 12.46
C GLU A 282 -13.50 14.48 12.19
N CYS A 283 -13.73 14.95 10.97
CA CYS A 283 -13.46 16.32 10.55
C CYS A 283 -14.71 16.92 9.91
N GLY A 284 -15.08 18.13 10.31
CA GLY A 284 -16.03 18.96 9.60
C GLY A 284 -15.36 19.70 8.44
N ILE A 285 -16.12 19.99 7.39
CA ILE A 285 -15.74 21.01 6.41
C ILE A 285 -16.68 22.18 6.66
N GLU A 286 -16.11 23.29 7.13
CA GLU A 286 -16.79 24.59 7.15
C GLU A 286 -16.97 25.13 5.72
#